data_AF-A0A1I2UWU2-F1
#
_entry.id   AF-A0A1I2UWU2-F1
#
_cell.length_a   1.000
_cell.length_b   1.000
_cell.length_c   1.000
_cell.angle_alpha   90.00
_cell.angle_beta   90.00
_cell.angle_gamma   90.00
#
_symmetry.space_group_name_H-M   'P 1'
#
loop_
_entity.id
_entity.type
_entity.pdbx_description
1 polymer ?
#
loop_
_entity_poly.entity_id
_entity_poly.type
_entity_poly.pdbx_seq_one_letter_code
_entity_poly.pdbx_strand_id
1 'polypeptide(L)'
;MATDTDTGRRLLERGASELERTGYRIERPASGALPDAVGVRESDRRAGERPGARVAIEPLSTDDVDPTVVLSRLSNGASNGRYTLFVVEDEASADACADILRSPPFVRDEDEFGRRTFYEGPGRVALDGGRYAAHRSDDPTLRWHEEGTDDEKRLVLRDGDEQSEVVAVLPSVDALCGADAEAFRYSYAREGDKRIRVRTRDGREVGAYSGFAAMRRDAYVPVPMPLVPEHIFEGAGSARREWAILVAGTERSVRAFGPGADDIF
;
A
#
# COMPACT_ATOMS: atom_id res chain seq x y z
N MET A 1 25.19 9.31 -11.98
CA MET A 1 23.95 8.64 -11.52
C MET A 1 24.32 7.86 -10.28
N ALA A 2 23.85 8.29 -9.11
CA ALA A 2 23.91 7.45 -7.93
C ALA A 2 23.03 6.21 -8.19
N THR A 3 23.48 5.03 -7.80
CA THR A 3 22.65 3.83 -7.82
C THR A 3 21.57 3.97 -6.76
N ASP A 4 20.41 3.35 -6.95
CA ASP A 4 19.27 3.37 -6.02
C ASP A 4 19.68 3.07 -4.54
N THR A 5 20.62 2.14 -4.33
CA THR A 5 21.19 1.82 -3.01
C THR A 5 22.00 2.97 -2.38
N ASP A 6 22.60 3.85 -3.18
CA ASP A 6 23.35 5.02 -2.72
C ASP A 6 22.40 6.17 -2.35
N THR A 7 21.33 6.34 -3.12
CA THR A 7 20.22 7.25 -2.80
C THR A 7 19.56 6.88 -1.48
N GLY A 8 19.15 5.61 -1.32
CA GLY A 8 18.51 5.13 -0.09
C GLY A 8 19.39 5.31 1.14
N ARG A 9 20.70 5.03 1.04
CA ARG A 9 21.66 5.28 2.13
C ARG A 9 21.75 6.76 2.48
N ARG A 10 21.85 7.64 1.48
CA ARG A 10 21.92 9.10 1.71
C ARG A 10 20.69 9.61 2.45
N LEU A 11 19.50 9.18 2.03
CA LEU A 11 18.23 9.55 2.68
C LEU A 11 18.16 9.03 4.12
N LEU A 12 18.57 7.79 4.36
CA LEU A 12 18.64 7.21 5.70
C LEU A 12 19.54 8.04 6.63
N GLU A 13 20.75 8.40 6.18
CA GLU A 13 21.67 9.22 6.97
C GLU A 13 21.13 10.64 7.21
N ARG A 14 20.37 11.21 6.26
CA ARG A 14 19.72 12.51 6.44
C ARG A 14 18.63 12.46 7.49
N GLY A 15 17.76 11.45 7.46
CA GLY A 15 16.75 11.24 8.50
C GLY A 15 17.38 11.02 9.88
N ALA A 16 18.44 10.21 9.95
CA ALA A 16 19.16 9.94 11.18
C ALA A 16 19.77 11.22 11.78
N SER A 17 20.48 12.00 10.95
CA SER A 17 21.08 13.26 11.37
C SER A 17 20.05 14.26 11.91
N GLU A 18 18.88 14.33 11.27
CA GLU A 18 17.82 15.24 11.71
C GLU A 18 17.20 14.82 13.04
N LEU A 19 16.95 13.52 13.23
CA LEU A 19 16.47 12.99 14.51
C LEU A 19 17.51 13.16 15.64
N GLU A 20 18.80 12.99 15.36
CA GLU A 20 19.86 13.28 16.34
C GLU A 20 19.85 14.75 16.76
N ARG A 21 19.64 15.66 15.81
CA ARG A 21 19.54 17.11 16.06
C ARG A 21 18.35 17.47 16.97
N THR A 22 17.27 16.69 16.93
CA THR A 22 16.09 16.86 17.80
C THR A 22 16.13 16.01 19.07
N GLY A 23 17.28 15.39 19.38
CA GLY A 23 17.53 14.72 20.66
C GLY A 23 17.20 13.23 20.69
N TYR A 24 16.99 12.59 19.54
CA TYR A 24 16.89 11.13 19.45
C TYR A 24 18.27 10.50 19.41
N ARG A 25 18.39 9.31 20.02
CA ARG A 25 19.51 8.40 19.79
C ARG A 25 19.14 7.45 18.65
N ILE A 26 20.06 7.23 17.71
CA ILE A 26 19.81 6.31 16.58
C ILE A 26 20.24 4.89 16.95
N GLU A 27 19.32 3.94 16.79
CA GLU A 27 19.56 2.51 16.83
C GLU A 27 19.56 1.96 15.41
N ARG A 28 20.54 1.11 15.08
CA ARG A 28 20.60 0.38 13.80
C ARG A 28 20.44 -1.11 14.06
N PRO A 29 19.22 -1.65 13.97
CA PRO A 29 18.98 -3.05 14.25
C PRO A 29 19.69 -3.94 13.23
N ALA A 30 20.26 -5.05 13.68
CA ALA A 30 20.93 -6.02 12.81
C ALA A 30 19.96 -6.97 12.06
N SER A 31 18.66 -6.90 12.37
CA SER A 31 17.64 -7.77 11.78
C SER A 31 16.99 -7.10 10.58
N GLY A 32 16.97 -7.79 9.43
CA GLY A 32 16.26 -7.32 8.23
C GLY A 32 14.73 -7.27 8.37
N ALA A 33 14.16 -7.71 9.49
CA ALA A 33 12.75 -7.53 9.82
C ALA A 33 12.45 -6.14 10.44
N LEU A 34 13.49 -5.35 10.72
CA LEU A 34 13.39 -4.00 11.27
C LEU A 34 13.90 -2.99 10.22
N PRO A 35 13.43 -1.73 10.26
CA PRO A 35 13.99 -0.66 9.46
C PRO A 35 15.46 -0.47 9.80
N ASP A 36 16.23 -0.01 8.81
CA ASP A 36 17.68 0.12 8.90
C ASP A 36 18.14 1.10 9.98
N ALA A 37 17.28 2.03 10.39
CA ALA A 37 17.48 2.92 11.52
C ALA A 37 16.18 3.24 12.26
N VAL A 38 16.28 3.37 13.58
CA VAL A 38 15.21 3.79 14.48
C VAL A 38 15.72 4.89 15.41
N GLY A 39 15.06 6.05 15.40
CA GLY A 39 15.25 7.07 16.42
C GLY A 39 14.55 6.68 17.72
N VAL A 40 15.26 6.77 18.84
CA VAL A 40 14.74 6.49 20.18
C VAL A 40 15.00 7.71 21.07
N ARG A 41 13.92 8.33 21.56
CA ARG A 41 14.01 9.37 22.59
C ARG A 41 13.78 8.73 23.96
N GLU A 42 14.71 8.94 24.89
CA GLU A 42 14.44 8.61 26.29
C GLU A 42 13.31 9.53 26.77
N SER A 43 12.18 8.97 27.18
CA SER A 43 11.10 9.78 27.75
C SER A 43 11.57 10.35 29.10
N ASP A 44 11.49 11.67 29.27
CA ASP A 44 11.33 12.24 30.61
C ASP A 44 10.03 11.65 31.18
N ARG A 45 10.14 10.64 32.04
CA ARG A 45 8.99 9.88 32.53
C ARG A 45 8.05 10.80 33.32
N ARG A 46 7.04 11.37 32.66
CA ARG A 46 5.78 11.75 33.32
C ARG A 46 4.84 10.56 33.24
N ALA A 47 4.31 10.15 34.39
CA ALA A 47 3.39 9.03 34.48
C ALA A 47 2.15 9.30 33.62
N GLY A 48 1.95 8.49 32.57
CA GLY A 48 0.81 8.58 31.66
C GLY A 48 1.16 8.83 30.18
N GLU A 49 2.40 9.23 29.86
CA GLU A 49 2.85 9.38 28.47
C GLU A 49 3.24 8.03 27.85
N ARG A 50 2.94 7.86 26.55
CA ARG A 50 3.35 6.68 25.77
C ARG A 50 4.87 6.46 25.95
N PRO A 51 5.37 5.22 26.07
CA PRO A 51 6.80 4.96 26.15
C PRO A 51 7.52 5.70 25.02
N GLY A 52 8.68 6.29 25.34
CA GLY A 52 9.39 7.27 24.51
C GLY A 52 9.27 7.01 23.02
N ALA A 53 8.80 8.03 22.28
CA ALA A 53 8.49 7.94 20.86
C ALA A 53 9.64 7.27 20.10
N ARG A 54 9.35 6.14 19.47
CA ARG A 54 10.25 5.45 18.55
C ARG A 54 9.88 5.87 17.14
N VAL A 55 10.85 6.24 16.32
CA VAL A 55 10.66 6.71 14.96
C VAL A 55 11.40 5.79 14.01
N ALA A 56 10.69 5.03 13.19
CA ALA A 56 11.27 4.30 12.07
C ALA A 56 11.67 5.27 10.97
N ILE A 57 12.92 5.22 10.50
CA ILE A 57 13.40 6.03 9.38
C ILE A 57 13.25 5.20 8.12
N GLU A 58 12.36 5.64 7.22
CA GLU A 58 12.02 4.91 6.00
C GLU A 58 12.42 5.78 4.78
N PRO A 59 13.62 5.58 4.22
CA PRO A 59 14.03 6.29 3.02
C PRO A 59 13.18 5.84 1.83
N LEU A 60 12.68 6.80 1.05
CA LEU A 60 11.92 6.56 -0.17
C LEU A 60 12.58 7.34 -1.31
N SER A 61 13.18 6.61 -2.25
CA SER A 61 13.61 7.19 -3.52
C SER A 61 12.38 7.60 -4.34
N THR A 62 12.56 8.44 -5.36
CA THR A 62 11.43 8.85 -6.22
C THR A 62 10.68 7.67 -6.84
N ASP A 63 11.39 6.60 -7.21
CA ASP A 63 10.80 5.39 -7.81
C ASP A 63 10.06 4.51 -6.77
N ASP A 64 10.35 4.69 -5.48
CA ASP A 64 9.76 3.92 -4.37
C ASP A 64 8.55 4.62 -3.72
N VAL A 65 8.15 5.81 -4.19
CA VAL A 65 6.92 6.48 -3.74
C VAL A 65 5.70 5.81 -4.37
N ASP A 66 5.41 4.61 -3.86
CA ASP A 66 4.32 3.73 -4.31
C ASP A 66 3.37 3.42 -3.13
N PRO A 67 2.04 3.37 -3.37
CA PRO A 67 1.06 3.09 -2.32
C PRO A 67 1.32 1.80 -1.53
N THR A 68 1.80 0.73 -2.18
CA THR A 68 2.10 -0.54 -1.51
C THR A 68 3.35 -0.44 -0.65
N VAL A 69 4.38 0.27 -1.13
CA VAL A 69 5.62 0.50 -0.37
C VAL A 69 5.32 1.34 0.86
N VAL A 70 4.67 2.50 0.69
CA VAL A 70 4.28 3.40 1.78
C VAL A 70 3.42 2.67 2.82
N LEU A 71 2.43 1.89 2.36
CA LEU A 71 1.56 1.10 3.22
C LEU A 71 2.32 0.06 4.04
N SER A 72 3.21 -0.69 3.38
CA SER A 72 4.03 -1.71 4.02
C SER A 72 4.90 -1.12 5.13
N ARG A 73 5.56 0.01 4.85
CA ARG A 73 6.40 0.71 5.83
C ARG A 73 5.59 1.26 7.00
N LEU A 74 4.48 1.96 6.71
CA LEU A 74 3.63 2.53 7.75
C LEU A 74 3.01 1.45 8.65
N SER A 75 2.46 0.39 8.06
CA SER A 75 1.85 -0.72 8.79
C SER A 75 2.88 -1.44 9.67
N ASN A 76 4.11 -1.64 9.17
CA ASN A 76 5.21 -2.20 9.97
C ASN A 76 5.66 -1.26 11.10
N GLY A 77 5.68 0.05 10.88
CA GLY A 77 5.92 1.05 11.92
C GLY A 77 4.88 0.95 13.04
N ALA A 78 3.61 1.09 12.67
CA ALA A 78 2.46 1.07 13.58
C ALA A 78 2.35 -0.24 14.38
N SER A 79 2.48 -1.39 13.71
CA SER A 79 2.41 -2.72 14.36
C SER A 79 3.52 -2.96 15.40
N ASN A 80 4.59 -2.17 15.33
CA ASN A 80 5.72 -2.21 16.27
C ASN A 80 5.75 -0.99 17.21
N GLY A 81 4.66 -0.20 17.26
CA GLY A 81 4.52 0.96 18.15
C GLY A 81 5.49 2.10 17.80
N ARG A 82 5.73 2.34 16.51
CA ARG A 82 6.65 3.38 16.01
C ARG A 82 5.91 4.36 15.12
N TYR A 83 6.27 5.64 15.25
CA TYR A 83 6.01 6.61 14.21
C TYR A 83 6.88 6.29 12.99
N THR A 84 6.41 6.63 11.80
CA THR A 84 7.13 6.44 10.55
C THR A 84 7.58 7.80 10.01
N LEU A 85 8.89 7.99 9.87
CA LEU A 85 9.47 9.15 9.19
C LEU A 85 9.86 8.74 7.79
N PHE A 86 9.05 9.13 6.81
CA PHE A 86 9.39 8.96 5.40
C PHE A 86 10.40 10.02 4.99
N VAL A 87 11.57 9.62 4.48
CA VAL A 87 12.60 10.55 4.03
C VAL A 87 12.68 10.50 2.52
N VAL A 88 12.29 11.58 1.86
CA VAL A 88 12.18 11.69 0.40
C VAL A 88 13.21 12.67 -0.17
N GLU A 89 13.51 12.55 -1.46
CA GLU A 89 14.53 13.38 -2.12
C GLU A 89 14.09 14.83 -2.37
N ASP A 90 12.82 15.03 -2.72
CA ASP A 90 12.31 16.30 -3.19
C ASP A 90 10.85 16.52 -2.83
N GLU A 91 10.38 17.76 -3.03
CA GLU A 91 9.01 18.17 -2.73
C GLU A 91 7.97 17.41 -3.57
N ALA A 92 8.31 17.01 -4.81
CA ALA A 92 7.38 16.26 -5.66
C ALA A 92 7.13 14.85 -5.10
N SER A 93 8.19 14.18 -4.64
CA SER A 93 8.12 12.90 -3.95
C SER A 93 7.39 13.04 -2.60
N ALA A 94 7.57 14.19 -1.94
CA ALA A 94 6.87 14.52 -0.70
C ALA A 94 5.37 14.69 -0.91
N ASP A 95 4.97 15.44 -1.93
CA ASP A 95 3.56 15.64 -2.31
C ASP A 95 2.91 14.33 -2.72
N ALA A 96 3.57 13.52 -3.54
CA ALA A 96 3.06 12.20 -3.94
C ALA A 96 2.88 11.25 -2.74
N CYS A 97 3.84 11.22 -1.81
CA CYS A 97 3.74 10.45 -0.57
C CYS A 97 2.62 10.99 0.33
N ALA A 98 2.48 12.33 0.40
CA ALA A 98 1.42 12.97 1.15
C ALA A 98 0.05 12.63 0.59
N ASP A 99 -0.13 12.62 -0.73
CA ASP A 99 -1.40 12.33 -1.38
C ASP A 99 -1.84 10.87 -1.11
N ILE A 100 -0.90 9.93 -1.05
CA ILE A 100 -1.18 8.54 -0.61
C ILE A 100 -1.65 8.50 0.85
N LEU A 101 -1.11 9.35 1.72
CA LEU A 101 -1.35 9.31 3.17
C LEU A 101 -2.48 10.25 3.65
N ARG A 102 -2.89 11.20 2.82
CA ARG A 102 -3.95 12.18 3.10
C ARG A 102 -5.32 11.53 3.07
N SER A 103 -6.31 12.20 3.65
CA SER A 103 -7.63 11.60 3.89
C SER A 103 -8.47 11.48 2.61
N PRO A 104 -9.07 10.30 2.34
CA PRO A 104 -8.86 9.01 3.02
C PRO A 104 -7.49 8.35 2.69
N PRO A 105 -6.71 7.90 3.69
CA PRO A 105 -5.38 7.34 3.45
C PRO A 105 -5.47 6.05 2.62
N PHE A 106 -4.52 5.84 1.70
CA PHE A 106 -4.40 4.70 0.79
C PHE A 106 -5.59 4.49 -0.15
N VAL A 107 -6.32 5.57 -0.43
CA VAL A 107 -7.36 5.62 -1.45
C VAL A 107 -6.89 6.57 -2.53
N ARG A 108 -7.09 6.20 -3.79
CA ARG A 108 -6.60 6.97 -4.93
C ARG A 108 -7.37 8.26 -5.13
N ASP A 109 -8.69 8.18 -4.95
CA ASP A 109 -9.60 9.32 -5.09
C ASP A 109 -10.87 9.07 -4.29
N GLU A 110 -11.52 10.14 -3.83
CA GLU A 110 -12.84 10.10 -3.20
C GLU A 110 -13.67 11.25 -3.75
N ASP A 111 -14.84 10.94 -4.29
CA ASP A 111 -15.72 11.97 -4.86
C ASP A 111 -16.61 12.65 -3.82
N GLU A 112 -17.42 13.60 -4.27
CA GLU A 112 -18.34 14.37 -3.41
C GLU A 112 -19.42 13.53 -2.70
N PHE A 113 -19.66 12.30 -3.16
CA PHE A 113 -20.60 11.34 -2.56
C PHE A 113 -19.87 10.34 -1.63
N GLY A 114 -18.58 10.55 -1.38
CA GLY A 114 -17.74 9.68 -0.57
C GLY A 114 -17.46 8.33 -1.23
N ARG A 115 -17.61 8.20 -2.56
CA ARG A 115 -17.30 6.97 -3.28
C ARG A 115 -15.82 6.95 -3.61
N ARG A 116 -15.18 5.83 -3.29
CA ARG A 116 -13.72 5.70 -3.35
C ARG A 116 -13.27 4.99 -4.62
N THR A 117 -12.18 5.48 -5.21
CA THR A 117 -11.37 4.74 -6.17
C THR A 117 -10.13 4.23 -5.45
N PHE A 118 -9.82 2.94 -5.60
CA PHE A 118 -8.71 2.31 -4.87
C PHE A 118 -7.44 2.22 -5.71
N TYR A 119 -6.29 2.23 -5.03
CA TYR A 119 -5.03 1.80 -5.64
C TYR A 119 -5.05 0.27 -5.85
N GLU A 120 -4.33 -0.19 -6.87
CA GLU A 120 -4.03 -1.62 -7.00
C GLU A 120 -3.09 -2.05 -5.89
N GLY A 121 -3.41 -3.16 -5.22
CA GLY A 121 -2.56 -3.79 -4.23
C GLY A 121 -1.72 -4.92 -4.81
N PRO A 122 -0.72 -5.41 -4.05
CA PRO A 122 0.18 -6.49 -4.50
C PRO A 122 -0.50 -7.86 -4.48
N GLY A 123 -1.65 -7.96 -3.80
CA GLY A 123 -2.43 -9.16 -3.64
C GLY A 123 -3.27 -9.50 -4.86
N ARG A 124 -4.00 -10.60 -4.77
CA ARG A 124 -4.92 -11.06 -5.80
C ARG A 124 -6.22 -11.46 -5.14
N VAL A 125 -7.34 -11.21 -5.80
CA VAL A 125 -8.65 -11.54 -5.24
C VAL A 125 -8.77 -13.06 -5.10
N ALA A 126 -8.80 -13.53 -3.86
CA ALA A 126 -9.05 -14.93 -3.53
C ALA A 126 -10.56 -15.18 -3.60
N LEU A 127 -10.93 -16.30 -4.22
CA LEU A 127 -12.31 -16.75 -4.34
C LEU A 127 -12.62 -17.81 -3.29
N ASP A 128 -13.89 -17.91 -2.93
CA ASP A 128 -14.39 -19.08 -2.23
C ASP A 128 -14.08 -20.36 -3.04
N GLY A 129 -13.57 -21.39 -2.38
CA GLY A 129 -13.05 -22.59 -3.06
C GLY A 129 -11.58 -22.54 -3.47
N GLY A 130 -10.80 -21.56 -3.01
CA GLY A 130 -9.33 -21.60 -3.01
C GLY A 130 -8.67 -21.34 -4.38
N ARG A 131 -9.41 -20.72 -5.29
CA ARG A 131 -8.90 -20.20 -6.58
C ARG A 131 -8.73 -18.67 -6.46
N TYR A 132 -8.18 -18.05 -7.49
CA TYR A 132 -8.04 -16.61 -7.59
C TYR A 132 -8.78 -16.09 -8.82
N ALA A 133 -9.31 -14.87 -8.75
CA ALA A 133 -9.99 -14.24 -9.87
C ALA A 133 -9.03 -13.96 -11.04
N ALA A 134 -9.54 -14.16 -12.26
CA ALA A 134 -8.88 -13.74 -13.49
C ALA A 134 -9.85 -12.95 -14.39
N HIS A 135 -9.27 -12.07 -15.18
CA HIS A 135 -9.93 -11.38 -16.29
C HIS A 135 -9.27 -11.78 -17.61
N ARG A 136 -9.99 -11.62 -18.73
CA ARG A 136 -9.43 -11.85 -20.06
C ARG A 136 -9.38 -10.54 -20.83
N SER A 137 -8.18 -9.99 -21.01
CA SER A 137 -7.91 -8.73 -21.71
C SER A 137 -6.45 -8.69 -22.18
N ASP A 138 -6.21 -8.15 -23.38
CA ASP A 138 -4.87 -8.08 -23.97
C ASP A 138 -4.00 -6.99 -23.30
N ASP A 139 -4.62 -5.87 -22.90
CA ASP A 139 -3.98 -4.73 -22.26
C ASP A 139 -4.88 -4.17 -21.13
N PRO A 140 -4.97 -4.88 -19.99
CA PRO A 140 -5.93 -4.56 -18.95
C PRO A 140 -5.56 -3.27 -18.22
N THR A 141 -6.57 -2.42 -17.99
CA THR A 141 -6.52 -1.26 -17.08
C THR A 141 -7.54 -1.46 -15.96
N LEU A 142 -7.25 -2.38 -15.04
CA LEU A 142 -8.21 -2.77 -14.00
C LEU A 142 -8.31 -1.72 -12.90
N ARG A 143 -9.51 -1.17 -12.67
CA ARG A 143 -9.78 -0.24 -11.57
C ARG A 143 -10.92 -0.70 -10.69
N TRP A 144 -10.69 -0.58 -9.39
CA TRP A 144 -11.70 -0.78 -8.36
C TRP A 144 -12.23 0.57 -7.89
N HIS A 145 -13.55 0.73 -7.88
CA HIS A 145 -14.22 1.90 -7.35
C HIS A 145 -15.56 1.55 -6.72
N GLU A 146 -16.04 2.41 -5.82
CA GLU A 146 -17.36 2.27 -5.23
C GLU A 146 -18.43 2.93 -6.12
N GLU A 147 -19.57 2.28 -6.25
CA GLU A 147 -20.78 2.84 -6.86
C GLU A 147 -21.95 2.78 -5.87
N GLY A 148 -22.95 3.65 -6.01
CA GLY A 148 -24.07 3.76 -5.07
C GLY A 148 -23.81 4.82 -3.99
N THR A 149 -24.69 4.89 -3.00
CA THR A 149 -24.65 5.89 -1.92
C THR A 149 -24.84 5.22 -0.57
N ASP A 150 -24.16 5.75 0.45
CA ASP A 150 -24.28 5.30 1.84
C ASP A 150 -24.17 3.77 1.99
N ASP A 151 -25.17 3.14 2.61
CA ASP A 151 -25.22 1.70 2.87
C ASP A 151 -25.47 0.84 1.62
N GLU A 152 -25.78 1.46 0.47
CA GLU A 152 -25.96 0.77 -0.82
C GLU A 152 -24.68 0.78 -1.68
N LYS A 153 -23.56 1.24 -1.12
CA LYS A 153 -22.27 1.22 -1.83
C LYS A 153 -21.85 -0.21 -2.15
N ARG A 154 -21.60 -0.45 -3.43
CA ARG A 154 -21.03 -1.69 -3.97
C ARG A 154 -19.64 -1.44 -4.53
N LEU A 155 -18.79 -2.44 -4.48
CA LEU A 155 -17.45 -2.39 -5.03
C LEU A 155 -17.48 -2.94 -6.47
N VAL A 156 -17.04 -2.13 -7.43
CA VAL A 156 -17.08 -2.47 -8.86
C VAL A 156 -15.67 -2.51 -9.41
N LEU A 157 -15.37 -3.56 -10.20
CA LEU A 157 -14.15 -3.65 -11.00
C LEU A 157 -14.48 -3.36 -12.46
N ARG A 158 -13.74 -2.44 -13.08
CA ARG A 158 -13.80 -2.18 -14.53
C ARG A 158 -12.45 -2.37 -15.17
N ASP A 159 -12.46 -2.72 -16.45
CA ASP A 159 -11.28 -2.73 -17.32
C ASP A 159 -11.32 -1.46 -18.19
N GLY A 160 -10.71 -0.38 -17.72
CA GLY A 160 -10.72 0.94 -18.33
C GLY A 160 -11.18 2.05 -17.38
N ASP A 161 -11.98 2.97 -17.92
CA ASP A 161 -12.63 4.06 -17.17
C ASP A 161 -14.00 3.65 -16.58
N GLU A 162 -14.68 4.60 -15.95
CA GLU A 162 -16.00 4.38 -15.33
C GLU A 162 -17.11 3.96 -16.33
N GLN A 163 -16.92 4.21 -17.63
CA GLN A 163 -17.88 3.82 -18.67
C GLN A 163 -17.52 2.46 -19.33
N SER A 164 -16.37 1.89 -18.98
CA SER A 164 -15.83 0.66 -19.57
C SER A 164 -16.50 -0.62 -19.02
N GLU A 165 -16.13 -1.79 -19.57
CA GLU A 165 -16.73 -3.08 -19.20
C GLU A 165 -16.63 -3.36 -17.69
N VAL A 166 -17.75 -3.73 -17.07
CA VAL A 166 -17.79 -4.23 -15.70
C VAL A 166 -17.25 -5.66 -15.68
N VAL A 167 -16.13 -5.86 -15.01
CA VAL A 167 -15.48 -7.15 -14.84
C VAL A 167 -16.10 -7.93 -13.68
N ALA A 168 -16.40 -7.25 -12.58
CA ALA A 168 -16.99 -7.83 -11.38
C ALA A 168 -17.74 -6.78 -10.55
N VAL A 169 -18.72 -7.24 -9.78
CA VAL A 169 -19.43 -6.44 -8.78
C VAL A 169 -19.46 -7.23 -7.48
N LEU A 170 -19.02 -6.61 -6.39
CA LEU A 170 -19.05 -7.14 -5.05
C LEU A 170 -19.94 -6.26 -4.17
N PRO A 171 -20.62 -6.82 -3.16
CA PRO A 171 -21.56 -6.06 -2.34
C PRO A 171 -20.87 -5.00 -1.48
N SER A 172 -19.61 -5.18 -1.10
CA SER A 172 -18.79 -4.20 -0.39
C SER A 172 -17.30 -4.58 -0.49
N VAL A 173 -16.42 -3.75 0.07
CA VAL A 173 -14.99 -4.09 0.22
C VAL A 173 -14.76 -5.33 1.09
N ASP A 174 -15.62 -5.60 2.08
CA ASP A 174 -15.49 -6.77 2.96
C ASP A 174 -15.62 -8.10 2.21
N ALA A 175 -16.38 -8.10 1.10
CA ALA A 175 -16.54 -9.27 0.25
C ALA A 175 -15.24 -9.68 -0.47
N LEU A 176 -14.18 -8.86 -0.42
CA LEU A 176 -12.85 -9.26 -0.91
C LEU A 176 -12.20 -10.34 -0.03
N CYS A 177 -12.64 -10.50 1.22
CA CYS A 177 -12.16 -11.52 2.16
C CYS A 177 -12.76 -12.92 1.87
N GLY A 178 -12.65 -13.39 0.63
CA GLY A 178 -13.29 -14.61 0.14
C GLY A 178 -14.43 -14.27 -0.80
N ALA A 179 -14.09 -13.66 -1.94
CA ALA A 179 -15.09 -13.23 -2.90
C ALA A 179 -15.82 -14.42 -3.53
N ASP A 180 -17.10 -14.25 -3.79
CA ASP A 180 -17.91 -15.25 -4.49
C ASP A 180 -17.35 -15.51 -5.89
N ALA A 181 -17.05 -16.77 -6.20
CA ALA A 181 -16.59 -17.17 -7.52
C ALA A 181 -17.56 -16.77 -8.65
N GLU A 182 -18.86 -16.66 -8.36
CA GLU A 182 -19.89 -16.23 -9.31
C GLU A 182 -19.77 -14.75 -9.67
N ALA A 183 -19.05 -13.92 -8.91
CA ALA A 183 -18.79 -12.52 -9.27
C ALA A 183 -17.85 -12.41 -10.48
N PHE A 184 -17.01 -13.41 -10.72
CA PHE A 184 -15.96 -13.37 -11.75
C PHE A 184 -16.25 -14.36 -12.88
N ARG A 185 -15.82 -14.01 -14.10
CA ARG A 185 -16.00 -14.87 -15.27
C ARG A 185 -14.97 -16.00 -15.33
N TYR A 186 -13.75 -15.72 -14.87
CA TYR A 186 -12.65 -16.67 -14.88
C TYR A 186 -12.00 -16.75 -13.51
N SER A 187 -11.51 -17.94 -13.18
CA SER A 187 -10.68 -18.19 -12.01
C SER A 187 -9.45 -18.99 -12.39
N TYR A 188 -8.40 -18.89 -11.59
CA TYR A 188 -7.21 -19.70 -11.78
C TYR A 188 -6.65 -20.24 -10.47
N ALA A 189 -5.95 -21.38 -10.55
CA ALA A 189 -5.19 -21.92 -9.45
C ALA A 189 -3.94 -22.61 -9.99
N ARG A 190 -2.88 -22.68 -9.17
CA ARG A 190 -1.76 -23.57 -9.45
C ARG A 190 -2.10 -24.95 -8.89
N GLU A 191 -2.12 -25.95 -9.74
CA GLU A 191 -2.48 -27.32 -9.36
C GLU A 191 -1.22 -28.17 -9.06
N GLY A 192 -1.41 -29.43 -8.66
CA GLY A 192 -0.32 -30.31 -8.20
C GLY A 192 0.77 -30.59 -9.24
N ASP A 193 0.44 -30.47 -10.53
CA ASP A 193 1.38 -30.55 -11.66
C ASP A 193 2.22 -29.26 -11.85
N LYS A 194 2.11 -28.31 -10.92
CA LYS A 194 2.72 -26.98 -10.94
C LYS A 194 2.27 -26.11 -12.12
N ARG A 195 1.22 -26.48 -12.85
CA ARG A 195 0.64 -25.62 -13.90
C ARG A 195 -0.44 -24.72 -13.33
N ILE A 196 -0.60 -23.55 -13.94
CA ILE A 196 -1.70 -22.62 -13.65
C ILE A 196 -2.88 -22.99 -14.54
N ARG A 197 -4.00 -23.40 -13.96
CA ARG A 197 -5.21 -23.76 -14.70
C ARG A 197 -6.23 -22.66 -14.60
N VAL A 198 -6.69 -22.15 -15.74
CA VAL A 198 -7.76 -21.15 -15.83
C VAL A 198 -9.06 -21.88 -16.15
N ARG A 199 -10.11 -21.54 -15.41
CA ARG A 199 -11.46 -22.09 -15.58
C ARG A 199 -12.47 -20.96 -15.73
N THR A 200 -13.51 -21.20 -16.51
CA THR A 200 -14.71 -20.36 -16.49
C THR A 200 -15.51 -20.58 -15.21
N ARG A 201 -16.44 -19.67 -14.94
CA ARG A 201 -17.37 -19.73 -13.81
C ARG A 201 -18.09 -21.08 -13.66
N ASP A 202 -18.52 -21.67 -14.77
CA ASP A 202 -19.14 -23.01 -14.83
C ASP A 202 -18.17 -24.18 -14.58
N GLY A 203 -16.90 -23.89 -14.25
CA GLY A 203 -15.87 -24.89 -13.93
C GLY A 203 -15.13 -25.46 -15.14
N ARG A 204 -15.47 -25.09 -16.37
CA ARG A 204 -14.79 -25.60 -17.57
C ARG A 204 -13.37 -25.02 -17.70
N GLU A 205 -12.38 -25.89 -17.91
CA GLU A 205 -11.01 -25.47 -18.17
C GLU A 205 -10.88 -24.80 -19.54
N VAL A 206 -10.25 -23.62 -19.55
CA VAL A 206 -9.98 -22.82 -20.76
C VAL A 206 -8.50 -22.65 -21.06
N GLY A 207 -7.62 -23.03 -20.13
CA GLY A 207 -6.19 -22.96 -20.34
C GLY A 207 -5.36 -23.58 -19.21
N ALA A 208 -4.17 -24.07 -19.56
CA ALA A 208 -3.20 -24.62 -18.62
C ALA A 208 -1.80 -24.11 -18.94
N TYR A 209 -1.22 -23.31 -18.05
CA TYR A 209 -0.03 -22.50 -18.31
C TYR A 209 1.15 -22.90 -17.41
N SER A 210 2.37 -22.79 -17.93
CA SER A 210 3.60 -23.00 -17.14
C SER A 210 3.87 -21.87 -16.13
N GLY A 211 3.28 -20.70 -16.33
CA GLY A 211 3.42 -19.54 -15.46
C GLY A 211 2.63 -18.32 -15.96
N PHE A 212 2.67 -17.22 -15.20
CA PHE A 212 1.88 -16.01 -15.50
C PHE A 212 2.25 -15.36 -16.83
N ALA A 213 3.51 -15.41 -17.26
CA ALA A 213 3.90 -14.88 -18.57
C ALA A 213 3.23 -15.65 -19.72
N ALA A 214 3.09 -16.97 -19.60
CA ALA A 214 2.36 -17.77 -20.59
C ALA A 214 0.85 -17.52 -20.52
N MET A 215 0.29 -17.40 -19.31
CA MET A 215 -1.12 -17.05 -19.09
C MET A 215 -1.49 -15.69 -19.71
N ARG A 216 -0.62 -14.67 -19.52
CA ARG A 216 -0.81 -13.33 -20.09
C ARG A 216 -0.74 -13.28 -21.61
N ARG A 217 0.06 -14.15 -22.25
CA ARG A 217 0.12 -14.24 -23.73
C ARG A 217 -1.21 -14.72 -24.34
N ASP A 218 -2.04 -15.40 -23.55
CA ASP A 218 -3.40 -15.82 -23.94
C ASP A 218 -4.48 -14.84 -23.43
N ALA A 219 -4.06 -13.61 -23.09
CA ALA A 219 -4.89 -12.54 -22.54
C ALA A 219 -5.50 -12.82 -21.16
N TYR A 220 -5.10 -13.89 -20.46
CA TYR A 220 -5.58 -14.10 -19.09
C TYR A 220 -4.69 -13.39 -18.08
N VAL A 221 -5.28 -12.47 -17.33
CA VAL A 221 -4.60 -11.69 -16.31
C VAL A 221 -5.20 -11.96 -14.93
N PRO A 222 -4.38 -12.08 -13.88
CA PRO A 222 -4.87 -12.08 -12.51
C PRO A 222 -5.56 -10.75 -12.19
N VAL A 223 -6.68 -10.80 -11.47
CA VAL A 223 -7.31 -9.59 -10.94
C VAL A 223 -6.56 -9.13 -9.68
N PRO A 224 -6.03 -7.89 -9.65
CA PRO A 224 -5.35 -7.37 -8.47
C PRO A 224 -6.36 -7.14 -7.35
N MET A 225 -5.95 -7.43 -6.12
CA MET A 225 -6.70 -7.01 -4.93
C MET A 225 -6.54 -5.49 -4.76
N PRO A 226 -7.58 -4.69 -4.57
CA PRO A 226 -7.40 -3.27 -4.26
C PRO A 226 -6.75 -3.10 -2.89
N LEU A 227 -6.00 -2.02 -2.70
CA LEU A 227 -5.59 -1.59 -1.37
C LEU A 227 -6.80 -1.04 -0.63
N VAL A 228 -7.26 -1.78 0.38
CA VAL A 228 -8.37 -1.39 1.25
C VAL A 228 -7.79 -1.09 2.63
N PRO A 229 -7.73 0.20 3.03
CA PRO A 229 -7.09 0.61 4.29
C PRO A 229 -7.67 -0.11 5.51
N GLU A 230 -8.97 -0.38 5.51
CA GLU A 230 -9.71 -1.02 6.60
C GLU A 230 -9.30 -2.48 6.83
N HIS A 231 -8.71 -3.14 5.83
CA HIS A 231 -8.21 -4.51 5.98
C HIS A 231 -6.85 -4.58 6.65
N ILE A 232 -6.17 -3.44 6.81
CA ILE A 232 -4.77 -3.37 7.24
C ILE A 232 -4.65 -2.64 8.58
N PHE A 233 -5.45 -1.60 8.76
CA PHE A 233 -5.49 -0.81 9.98
C PHE A 233 -6.79 -1.09 10.75
N GLU A 234 -6.71 -1.17 12.07
CA GLU A 234 -7.89 -1.15 12.96
C GLU A 234 -8.57 0.25 12.88
N GLY A 235 -9.25 0.52 11.76
CA GLY A 235 -9.82 1.80 11.38
C GLY A 235 -8.81 2.81 10.82
N ALA A 236 -9.29 3.75 10.00
CA ALA A 236 -8.45 4.78 9.35
C ALA A 236 -7.73 5.73 10.33
N GLY A 237 -8.06 5.71 11.63
CA GLY A 237 -7.53 6.63 12.64
C GLY A 237 -6.04 6.43 12.96
N SER A 238 -5.54 5.19 12.93
CA SER A 238 -4.12 4.88 13.19
C SER A 238 -3.23 5.29 12.01
N ALA A 239 -3.66 5.03 10.78
CA ALA A 239 -2.97 5.47 9.57
C ALA A 239 -2.84 7.01 9.46
N ARG A 240 -3.76 7.75 10.09
CA ARG A 240 -3.82 9.22 10.03
C ARG A 240 -2.92 9.96 11.02
N ARG A 241 -2.20 9.29 11.93
CA ARG A 241 -1.51 9.99 13.03
C ARG A 241 -0.04 9.62 13.22
N GLU A 242 0.42 8.54 12.61
CA GLU A 242 1.69 7.93 12.96
C GLU A 242 2.80 8.16 11.92
N TRP A 243 2.74 9.28 11.19
CA TRP A 243 3.75 9.58 10.15
C TRP A 243 4.13 11.05 10.05
N ALA A 244 5.36 11.28 9.57
CA ALA A 244 5.85 12.55 9.06
C ALA A 244 6.66 12.31 7.78
N ILE A 245 6.71 13.30 6.91
CA ILE A 245 7.54 13.30 5.70
C ILE A 245 8.65 14.33 5.88
N LEU A 246 9.89 13.90 5.64
CA LEU A 246 11.09 14.71 5.63
C LEU A 246 11.59 14.89 4.21
N VAL A 247 11.64 16.13 3.73
CA VAL A 247 12.27 16.44 2.44
C VAL A 247 13.76 16.66 2.65
N ALA A 248 14.57 15.72 2.17
CA ALA A 248 16.02 15.84 2.14
C ALA A 248 16.44 16.74 0.97
N GLY A 249 16.13 18.04 1.09
CA GLY A 249 16.54 19.04 0.09
C GLY A 249 18.07 19.19 0.00
N THR A 250 18.53 20.24 -0.68
CA THR A 250 19.95 20.62 -0.64
C THR A 250 20.47 20.70 0.80
N GLU A 251 21.77 20.48 1.03
CA GLU A 251 22.39 20.14 2.33
C GLU A 251 22.01 20.96 3.59
N ARG A 252 21.26 22.06 3.46
CA ARG A 252 20.86 22.97 4.54
C ARG A 252 19.35 23.19 4.70
N SER A 253 18.51 22.66 3.83
CA SER A 253 17.06 22.86 3.91
C SER A 253 16.36 21.54 4.21
N VAL A 254 15.83 21.43 5.43
CA VAL A 254 15.02 20.30 5.88
C VAL A 254 13.62 20.82 6.19
N ARG A 255 12.60 20.14 5.68
CA ARG A 255 11.19 20.44 5.97
C ARG A 255 10.50 19.16 6.39
N ALA A 256 9.74 19.26 7.46
CA ALA A 256 8.91 18.18 7.96
C ALA A 256 7.45 18.59 7.95
N PHE A 257 6.57 17.69 7.55
CA PHE A 257 5.12 17.88 7.62
C PHE A 257 4.41 16.54 7.82
N GLY A 258 3.14 16.62 8.22
CA GLY A 258 2.32 15.46 8.55
C GLY A 258 1.86 15.48 10.00
N PRO A 259 0.89 14.63 10.34
CA PRO A 259 0.24 14.61 11.65
C PRO A 259 1.18 14.20 12.80
N GLY A 260 2.25 13.44 12.52
CA GLY A 260 3.27 13.08 13.49
C GLY A 260 4.46 14.04 13.54
N ALA A 261 4.48 15.11 12.74
CA ALA A 261 5.63 16.01 12.67
C ALA A 261 5.90 16.71 14.01
N ASP A 262 4.85 17.21 14.68
CA ASP A 262 4.96 17.89 15.99
C ASP A 262 5.39 16.93 17.12
N ASP A 263 5.13 15.62 16.97
CA ASP A 263 5.58 14.60 17.93
C ASP A 263 7.06 14.25 17.70
N ILE A 264 7.52 14.34 16.45
CA ILE A 264 8.87 13.96 16.01
C ILE A 264 9.88 15.12 16.15
N PHE A 265 9.53 16.35 15.75
CA PHE A 265 10.45 17.51 15.63
C PHE A 265 10.08 18.66 16.58
#